data_AF-A0A402AVX1-F1
#
_entry.id   AF-A0A402AVX1-F1
#
_cell.length_a   1.000
_cell.length_b   1.000
_cell.length_c   1.000
_cell.angle_alpha   90.00
_cell.angle_beta   90.00
_cell.angle_gamma   90.00
#
_symmetry.space_group_name_H-M   'P 1'
#
loop_
_entity.id
_entity.type
_entity.pdbx_description
1 polymer ?
#
loop_
_entity_poly.entity_id
_entity_poly.type
_entity_poly.pdbx_seq_one_letter_code
_entity_poly.pdbx_strand_id
1 'polypeptide(L)'
;MAHGTLENLSHSSFVRTPASISERIYRHLLSFPAAPSGATPAGSLVTVLDPAAGEGDLLLPLLDLDLNCRIGCTGIEISAERAATARARLAPLLPTLLPSAIEGVKLPARSISLAVLNPPYFFVNGRRAEYRFVTRTTEALVDNGILVAILPARSAWDHKMVTYWNRWFDAVRVWKVPSLEEGETESPFEKYTQLVVVGRKRAAECDLDDARIQDLLAYRWRKDPKHNDEEYWAGQVAPPTLPAIPIDDPYMVPTVSSAPYFEIQNADEALILETLMGTTEQPGSGAYLSAEWAQATTWQEETLLERPAMPYTGVAHVAAEIMTGMLGGEVIDLDGTPYLLTAFVGSEWSKMTLDADTRENLRNKGVIKASARQLQDYPVLGVLDLSKGQTRYYEGNAVFDFLSPWISTLASYAQQKRPPLYQLDPEDWELRVLTQFGIDKQLPQAPFPGLAPAQMHRVCAMGAPLMSADWWPFKVNLEPARPDFRSQQQPDRRMRGSSIGP
;
A
#
# COMPACT_ATOMS: atom_id res chain seq x y z
N MET A 1 4.13 -5.87 -13.35
CA MET A 1 4.80 -4.59 -12.99
C MET A 1 5.12 -4.60 -11.49
N ALA A 2 6.27 -4.09 -11.05
CA ALA A 2 6.67 -4.09 -9.64
C ALA A 2 5.76 -3.18 -8.79
N HIS A 3 4.65 -3.75 -8.30
CA HIS A 3 3.62 -3.03 -7.56
C HIS A 3 4.04 -2.86 -6.10
N GLY A 4 4.69 -1.73 -5.85
CA GLY A 4 4.92 -1.19 -4.53
C GLY A 4 6.22 -0.40 -4.44
N THR A 5 6.31 0.74 -5.14
CA THR A 5 7.23 1.90 -4.86
C THR A 5 7.51 2.84 -6.05
N LEU A 6 7.00 2.54 -7.26
CA LEU A 6 7.36 3.25 -8.51
C LEU A 6 7.23 4.80 -8.51
N GLU A 7 6.25 5.40 -7.83
CA GLU A 7 6.13 6.87 -7.82
C GLU A 7 6.87 7.56 -6.64
N ASN A 8 7.20 6.80 -5.59
CA ASN A 8 8.14 7.30 -4.56
C ASN A 8 9.57 7.29 -5.10
N LEU A 9 9.87 6.44 -6.08
CA LEU A 9 11.15 6.37 -6.80
C LEU A 9 11.36 7.57 -7.74
N SER A 10 10.34 7.98 -8.51
CA SER A 10 10.43 9.11 -9.45
C SER A 10 10.64 10.47 -8.76
N HIS A 11 10.31 10.55 -7.47
CA HIS A 11 10.60 11.69 -6.60
C HIS A 11 11.52 11.34 -5.42
N SER A 12 12.19 10.18 -5.47
CA SER A 12 12.98 9.67 -4.34
C SER A 12 14.04 10.69 -3.96
N SER A 13 14.15 10.94 -2.66
CA SER A 13 15.22 11.67 -1.98
C SER A 13 16.56 10.94 -2.16
N PHE A 14 16.97 10.62 -3.39
CA PHE A 14 18.29 10.09 -3.67
C PHE A 14 19.29 11.18 -3.35
N VAL A 15 19.96 11.01 -2.22
CA VAL A 15 21.05 11.88 -1.79
C VAL A 15 22.33 11.12 -2.10
N ARG A 16 22.95 11.47 -3.22
CA ARG A 16 24.27 10.94 -3.57
C ARG A 16 25.26 11.25 -2.44
N THR A 17 26.09 10.28 -2.09
CA THR A 17 27.23 10.50 -1.19
C THR A 17 28.41 11.01 -2.03
N PRO A 18 29.00 12.18 -1.70
CA PRO A 18 30.20 12.65 -2.40
C PRO A 18 31.38 11.67 -2.22
N ALA A 19 32.22 11.54 -3.25
CA ALA A 19 33.33 10.60 -3.25
C ALA A 19 34.29 10.83 -2.07
N SER A 20 34.62 12.09 -1.77
CA SER A 20 35.48 12.48 -0.65
C SER A 20 35.00 11.94 0.69
N ILE A 21 33.68 11.89 0.92
CA ILE A 21 33.10 11.38 2.16
C ILE A 21 33.26 9.86 2.24
N SER A 22 32.93 9.16 1.16
CA SER A 22 33.10 7.70 1.09
C SER A 22 34.56 7.29 1.26
N GLU A 23 35.51 7.98 0.61
CA GLU A 23 36.94 7.71 0.73
C GLU A 23 37.45 7.90 2.15
N ARG A 24 37.05 9.01 2.82
CA ARG A 24 37.44 9.28 4.21
C ARG A 24 36.93 8.19 5.16
N ILE A 25 35.71 7.68 4.96
CA ILE A 25 35.18 6.58 5.77
C ILE A 25 36.10 5.36 5.70
N TYR A 26 36.41 4.87 4.49
CA TYR A 26 37.22 3.66 4.35
C TYR A 26 38.69 3.84 4.71
N ARG A 27 39.29 4.96 4.32
CA ARG A 27 40.73 5.20 4.51
C ARG A 27 41.09 5.71 5.89
N HIS A 28 40.14 6.32 6.61
CA HIS A 28 40.45 7.02 7.85
C HIS A 28 39.69 6.56 9.07
N LEU A 29 38.53 5.92 8.91
CA LEU A 29 37.76 5.40 10.04
C LEU A 29 37.88 3.88 10.17
N LEU A 30 38.08 3.16 9.07
CA LEU A 30 38.07 1.71 9.03
C LEU A 30 39.48 1.14 8.89
N SER A 31 39.68 -0.03 9.49
CA SER A 31 40.83 -0.90 9.19
C SER A 31 40.32 -2.25 8.72
N PHE A 32 41.12 -2.92 7.89
CA PHE A 32 40.81 -4.23 7.32
C PHE A 32 41.89 -5.24 7.72
N PRO A 33 41.51 -6.52 7.90
CA PRO A 33 42.43 -7.54 8.40
C PRO A 33 43.59 -7.71 7.42
N ALA A 34 44.81 -7.59 7.92
CA ALA A 34 46.00 -7.98 7.19
C ALA A 34 46.07 -9.51 7.08
N ALA A 35 46.57 -10.03 5.96
CA ALA A 35 46.89 -11.45 5.89
C ALA A 35 48.00 -11.75 6.91
N PRO A 36 47.90 -12.83 7.71
CA PRO A 36 49.02 -13.32 8.49
C PRO A 36 50.21 -13.55 7.54
N SER A 37 51.41 -13.12 7.92
CA SER A 37 52.62 -13.33 7.12
C SER A 37 52.77 -14.84 6.78
N GLY A 38 52.66 -15.18 5.49
CA GLY A 38 52.76 -16.56 5.00
C GLY A 38 51.44 -17.30 4.77
N ALA A 39 50.28 -16.71 5.09
CA ALA A 39 48.98 -17.27 4.74
C ALA A 39 48.58 -16.88 3.30
N THR A 40 48.12 -17.83 2.50
CA THR A 40 47.51 -17.53 1.20
C THR A 40 46.28 -16.62 1.39
N PRO A 41 46.08 -15.57 0.54
CA PRO A 41 44.95 -14.63 0.60
C PRO A 41 43.54 -15.25 0.54
N ALA A 42 43.44 -16.57 0.36
CA ALA A 42 42.19 -17.31 0.22
C ALA A 42 41.38 -17.48 1.53
N GLY A 43 41.95 -17.16 2.71
CA GLY A 43 41.35 -17.55 4.00
C GLY A 43 40.37 -16.56 4.65
N SER A 44 40.59 -15.25 4.51
CA SER A 44 39.83 -14.22 5.23
C SER A 44 38.80 -13.57 4.32
N LEU A 45 37.52 -13.65 4.68
CA LEU A 45 36.41 -12.99 3.97
C LEU A 45 35.85 -11.86 4.83
N VAL A 46 35.62 -10.71 4.22
CA VAL A 46 34.88 -9.58 4.78
C VAL A 46 33.64 -9.35 3.91
N THR A 47 32.48 -9.21 4.53
CA THR A 47 31.22 -8.99 3.82
C THR A 47 30.72 -7.56 4.06
N VAL A 48 30.50 -6.84 2.96
CA VAL A 48 30.09 -5.42 2.98
C VAL A 48 28.68 -5.31 2.42
N LEU A 49 27.80 -4.66 3.17
CA LEU A 49 26.43 -4.36 2.77
C LEU A 49 26.21 -2.85 2.64
N ASP A 50 25.71 -2.41 1.49
CA ASP A 50 25.00 -1.14 1.36
C ASP A 50 23.50 -1.40 1.14
N PRO A 51 22.65 -1.18 2.16
CA PRO A 51 21.23 -1.44 2.05
C PRO A 51 20.46 -0.38 1.23
N ALA A 52 21.11 0.72 0.83
CA ALA A 52 20.56 1.81 0.03
C ALA A 52 21.57 2.25 -1.04
N ALA A 53 21.96 1.29 -1.89
CA ALA A 53 23.18 1.38 -2.70
C ALA A 53 23.18 2.51 -3.72
N GLY A 54 22.02 2.98 -4.20
CA GLY A 54 21.96 4.00 -5.23
C GLY A 54 22.74 3.57 -6.47
N GLU A 55 23.69 4.39 -6.89
CA GLU A 55 24.62 4.08 -7.98
C GLU A 55 25.94 3.43 -7.51
N GLY A 56 26.03 3.03 -6.25
CA GLY A 56 27.18 2.35 -5.66
C GLY A 56 28.23 3.27 -5.05
N ASP A 57 27.94 4.57 -4.86
CA ASP A 57 28.95 5.56 -4.43
C ASP A 57 29.64 5.20 -3.11
N LEU A 58 28.91 4.63 -2.13
CA LEU A 58 29.49 4.19 -0.85
C LEU A 58 30.32 2.91 -0.93
N LEU A 59 30.24 2.17 -2.04
CA LEU A 59 30.99 0.92 -2.22
C LEU A 59 32.21 1.11 -3.11
N LEU A 60 32.27 2.19 -3.89
CA LEU A 60 33.37 2.46 -4.82
C LEU A 60 34.77 2.50 -4.18
N PRO A 61 34.98 3.11 -3.00
CA PRO A 61 36.32 3.16 -2.42
C PRO A 61 36.95 1.79 -2.21
N LEU A 62 36.15 0.71 -2.07
CA LEU A 62 36.65 -0.67 -1.96
C LEU A 62 37.50 -1.11 -3.16
N LEU A 63 37.28 -0.52 -4.35
CA LEU A 63 38.07 -0.82 -5.54
C LEU A 63 39.54 -0.36 -5.41
N ASP A 64 39.76 0.70 -4.64
CA ASP A 64 41.06 1.39 -4.53
C ASP A 64 41.79 1.09 -3.22
N LEU A 65 41.25 0.17 -2.41
CA LEU A 65 41.89 -0.29 -1.18
C LEU A 65 42.83 -1.45 -1.48
N ASP A 66 44.04 -1.37 -0.95
CA ASP A 66 44.99 -2.49 -0.96
C ASP A 66 44.60 -3.49 0.15
N LEU A 67 43.73 -4.43 -0.20
CA LEU A 67 43.12 -5.37 0.74
C LEU A 67 43.77 -6.75 0.65
N ASN A 68 44.20 -7.26 1.79
CA ASN A 68 44.73 -8.62 1.94
C ASN A 68 43.65 -9.65 2.33
N CYS A 69 42.38 -9.36 2.00
CA CYS A 69 41.24 -10.22 2.28
C CYS A 69 40.27 -10.23 1.09
N ARG A 70 39.44 -11.28 1.01
CA ARG A 70 38.36 -11.32 0.02
C ARG A 70 37.22 -10.42 0.47
N ILE A 71 36.64 -9.68 -0.46
CA ILE A 71 35.47 -8.84 -0.21
C ILE A 71 34.25 -9.45 -0.89
N GLY A 72 33.24 -9.78 -0.11
CA GLY A 72 31.89 -10.07 -0.61
C GLY A 72 31.05 -8.80 -0.50
N CYS A 73 30.74 -8.16 -1.63
CA CYS A 73 30.02 -6.90 -1.66
C CYS A 73 28.55 -7.13 -2.04
N THR A 74 27.62 -6.52 -1.31
CA THR A 74 26.19 -6.55 -1.63
C THR A 74 25.60 -5.15 -1.54
N GLY A 75 24.84 -4.78 -2.57
CA GLY A 75 24.05 -3.55 -2.59
C GLY A 75 22.56 -3.87 -2.77
N ILE A 76 21.69 -3.17 -2.03
CA ILE A 76 20.24 -3.21 -2.23
C ILE A 76 19.82 -1.84 -2.76
N GLU A 77 19.17 -1.80 -3.91
CA GLU A 77 18.71 -0.55 -4.51
C GLU A 77 17.31 -0.75 -5.10
N ILE A 78 16.41 0.15 -4.76
CA ILE A 78 15.01 0.05 -5.16
C ILE A 78 14.76 0.47 -6.61
N SER A 79 15.61 1.32 -7.20
CA SER A 79 15.57 1.67 -8.63
C SER A 79 16.37 0.67 -9.46
N ALA A 80 15.71 -0.04 -10.37
CA ALA A 80 16.37 -0.95 -11.30
C ALA A 80 17.46 -0.27 -12.15
N GLU A 81 17.24 0.99 -12.56
CA GLU A 81 18.19 1.78 -13.34
C GLU A 81 19.45 2.10 -12.53
N ARG A 82 19.31 2.60 -11.30
CA ARG A 82 20.47 2.88 -10.43
C ARG A 82 21.20 1.59 -10.04
N ALA A 83 20.47 0.51 -9.79
CA ALA A 83 21.05 -0.80 -9.53
C ALA A 83 21.87 -1.30 -10.73
N ALA A 84 21.42 -1.06 -11.96
CA ALA A 84 22.18 -1.38 -13.17
C ALA A 84 23.45 -0.52 -13.29
N THR A 85 23.36 0.79 -13.03
CA THR A 85 24.52 1.69 -12.97
C THR A 85 25.52 1.26 -11.91
N ALA A 86 25.06 0.92 -10.70
CA ALA A 86 25.90 0.41 -9.62
C ALA A 86 26.61 -0.88 -10.01
N ARG A 87 25.90 -1.83 -10.64
CA ARG A 87 26.47 -3.09 -11.11
C ARG A 87 27.57 -2.87 -12.15
N ALA A 88 27.39 -1.91 -13.06
CA ALA A 88 28.42 -1.56 -14.04
C ALA A 88 29.64 -0.90 -13.38
N ARG A 89 29.43 0.08 -12.50
CA ARG A 89 30.51 0.82 -11.79
C ARG A 89 31.34 -0.09 -10.87
N LEU A 90 30.68 -1.06 -10.22
CA LEU A 90 31.29 -1.96 -9.25
C LEU A 90 31.69 -3.32 -9.83
N ALA A 91 31.61 -3.51 -11.16
CA ALA A 91 31.87 -4.79 -11.81
C ALA A 91 33.17 -5.51 -11.37
N PRO A 92 34.30 -4.81 -11.11
CA PRO A 92 35.52 -5.48 -10.63
C PRO A 92 35.39 -6.15 -9.25
N LEU A 93 34.43 -5.72 -8.40
CA LEU A 93 34.14 -6.35 -7.10
C LEU A 93 33.21 -7.56 -7.20
N LEU A 94 32.67 -7.86 -8.39
CA LEU A 94 31.63 -8.87 -8.61
C LEU A 94 30.49 -8.80 -7.56
N PRO A 95 29.85 -7.64 -7.38
CA PRO A 95 28.92 -7.43 -6.29
C PRO A 95 27.56 -8.10 -6.55
N THR A 96 26.90 -8.51 -5.47
CA THR A 96 25.49 -8.89 -5.49
C THR A 96 24.64 -7.62 -5.42
N LEU A 97 24.06 -7.18 -6.54
CA LEU A 97 23.13 -6.03 -6.59
C LEU A 97 21.69 -6.52 -6.68
N LEU A 98 20.89 -6.21 -5.66
CA LEU A 98 19.48 -6.61 -5.55
C LEU A 98 18.58 -5.40 -5.90
N PRO A 99 17.88 -5.40 -7.05
CA PRO A 99 16.99 -4.33 -7.47
C PRO A 99 15.64 -4.42 -6.72
N SER A 100 15.66 -4.24 -5.40
CA SER A 100 14.50 -4.40 -4.53
C SER A 100 14.51 -3.38 -3.40
N ALA A 101 13.36 -3.18 -2.77
CA ALA A 101 13.30 -2.45 -1.51
C ALA A 101 13.92 -3.31 -0.39
N ILE A 102 14.65 -2.72 0.56
CA ILE A 102 15.23 -3.44 1.71
C ILE A 102 14.14 -4.23 2.46
N GLU A 103 12.89 -3.77 2.43
CA GLU A 103 11.76 -4.47 3.06
C GLU A 103 11.48 -5.84 2.44
N GLY A 104 11.64 -5.94 1.12
CA GLY A 104 11.43 -7.15 0.34
C GLY A 104 12.65 -8.07 0.29
N VAL A 105 13.72 -7.75 1.01
CA VAL A 105 14.92 -8.60 1.10
C VAL A 105 15.09 -9.10 2.52
N LYS A 106 15.10 -10.42 2.70
CA LYS A 106 15.46 -11.04 3.97
C LYS A 106 16.96 -11.01 4.13
N LEU A 107 17.42 -10.23 5.10
CA LEU A 107 18.84 -10.14 5.42
C LEU A 107 19.24 -11.34 6.28
N PRO A 108 20.28 -12.11 5.91
CA PRO A 108 20.77 -13.20 6.73
C PRO A 108 21.33 -12.67 8.05
N ALA A 109 20.80 -13.15 9.17
CA ALA A 109 21.23 -12.75 10.49
C ALA A 109 22.72 -13.06 10.70
N ARG A 110 23.44 -12.14 11.35
CA ARG A 110 24.82 -12.34 11.81
C ARG A 110 25.76 -12.86 10.70
N SER A 111 25.77 -12.19 9.55
CA SER A 111 26.54 -12.60 8.37
C SER A 111 27.29 -11.45 7.69
N ILE A 112 27.04 -10.21 8.13
CA ILE A 112 27.63 -8.99 7.55
C ILE A 112 28.74 -8.48 8.46
N SER A 113 29.96 -8.32 7.92
CA SER A 113 31.11 -7.73 8.63
C SER A 113 30.98 -6.22 8.79
N LEU A 114 30.62 -5.54 7.71
CA LEU A 114 30.55 -4.08 7.61
C LEU A 114 29.26 -3.72 6.89
N ALA A 115 28.52 -2.77 7.44
CA ALA A 115 27.46 -2.11 6.71
C ALA A 115 27.70 -0.61 6.63
N VAL A 116 27.62 -0.08 5.42
CA VAL A 116 27.75 1.35 5.11
C VAL A 116 26.42 1.81 4.52
N LEU A 117 25.79 2.82 5.10
CA LEU A 117 24.47 3.25 4.63
C LEU A 117 24.31 4.76 4.62
N ASN A 118 23.79 5.26 3.50
CA ASN A 118 23.21 6.60 3.37
C ASN A 118 21.72 6.44 3.00
N PRO A 119 20.87 6.14 4.00
CA PRO A 119 19.48 5.78 3.76
C PRO A 119 18.72 6.99 3.22
N PRO A 120 17.63 6.77 2.47
CA PRO A 120 16.88 7.87 1.91
C PRO A 120 16.12 8.67 2.99
N TYR A 121 16.10 9.99 2.85
CA TYR A 121 15.54 10.89 3.85
C TYR A 121 14.06 11.17 3.60
N PHE A 122 13.19 10.37 4.23
CA PHE A 122 11.74 10.57 4.20
C PHE A 122 11.02 9.87 5.35
N PHE A 123 9.72 10.14 5.46
CA PHE A 123 8.81 9.49 6.41
C PHE A 123 7.96 8.44 5.69
N VAL A 124 7.82 7.27 6.30
CA VAL A 124 6.87 6.22 5.92
C VAL A 124 5.96 5.96 7.12
N ASN A 125 4.65 6.12 6.94
CA ASN A 125 3.65 5.87 7.99
C ASN A 125 4.00 6.58 9.32
N GLY A 126 4.41 7.86 9.23
CA GLY A 126 4.80 8.67 10.39
C GLY A 126 6.13 8.30 11.04
N ARG A 127 6.88 7.34 10.49
CA ARG A 127 8.20 6.91 10.98
C ARG A 127 9.29 7.28 9.98
N ARG A 128 10.47 7.67 10.49
CA ARG A 128 11.67 7.91 9.70
C ARG A 128 12.15 6.62 9.03
N ALA A 129 12.42 6.67 7.73
CA ALA A 129 12.96 5.53 7.01
C ALA A 129 14.34 5.13 7.58
N GLU A 130 15.19 6.09 7.91
CA GLU A 130 16.57 5.89 8.35
C GLU A 130 16.67 4.95 9.57
N TYR A 131 15.75 5.09 10.53
CA TYR A 131 15.69 4.21 11.69
C TYR A 131 15.52 2.75 11.29
N ARG A 132 14.65 2.46 10.31
CA ARG A 132 14.39 1.09 9.83
C ARG A 132 15.62 0.49 9.13
N PHE A 133 16.35 1.29 8.36
CA PHE A 133 17.61 0.85 7.73
C PHE A 133 18.65 0.50 8.79
N VAL A 134 18.84 1.36 9.79
CA VAL A 134 19.75 1.11 10.91
C VAL A 134 19.37 -0.18 11.65
N THR A 135 18.11 -0.35 12.04
CA THR A 135 17.72 -1.52 12.85
C THR A 135 17.81 -2.83 12.07
N ARG A 136 17.33 -2.89 10.82
CA ARG A 136 17.42 -4.12 9.99
C ARG A 136 18.87 -4.50 9.70
N THR A 137 19.71 -3.51 9.41
CA THR A 137 21.13 -3.75 9.16
C THR A 137 21.85 -4.24 10.42
N THR A 138 21.48 -3.70 11.58
CA THR A 138 22.02 -4.14 12.87
C THR A 138 21.75 -5.62 13.11
N GLU A 139 20.57 -6.15 12.75
CA GLU A 139 20.24 -7.58 12.88
C GLU A 139 21.15 -8.46 11.99
N ALA A 140 21.48 -7.99 10.79
CA ALA A 140 22.32 -8.70 9.83
C ALA A 140 23.82 -8.70 10.18
N LEU A 141 24.30 -7.69 10.92
CA LEU A 141 25.71 -7.59 11.33
C LEU A 141 26.14 -8.75 12.24
N VAL A 142 27.39 -9.21 12.09
CA VAL A 142 28.02 -10.11 13.08
C VAL A 142 28.34 -9.37 14.37
N ASP A 143 28.65 -10.11 15.44
CA ASP A 143 29.21 -9.51 16.64
C ASP A 143 30.54 -8.83 16.31
N ASN A 144 30.77 -7.66 16.90
CA ASN A 144 31.87 -6.76 16.54
C ASN A 144 31.83 -6.25 15.09
N GLY A 145 30.75 -6.53 14.34
CA GLY A 145 30.52 -5.95 13.01
C GLY A 145 30.38 -4.43 13.10
N ILE A 146 30.79 -3.73 12.05
CA ILE A 146 30.83 -2.28 12.04
C ILE A 146 29.62 -1.72 11.28
N LEU A 147 28.91 -0.79 11.91
CA LEU A 147 27.88 0.01 11.24
C LEU A 147 28.43 1.42 11.01
N VAL A 148 28.44 1.86 9.76
CA VAL A 148 28.66 3.25 9.36
C VAL A 148 27.36 3.79 8.78
N ALA A 149 26.77 4.81 9.41
CA ALA A 149 25.53 5.42 8.96
C ALA A 149 25.71 6.92 8.70
N ILE A 150 25.31 7.37 7.51
CA ILE A 150 25.22 8.78 7.16
C ILE A 150 23.80 9.27 7.47
N LEU A 151 23.65 10.08 8.51
CA LEU A 151 22.34 10.44 9.07
C LEU A 151 22.17 11.97 9.21
N PRO A 152 20.98 12.52 8.94
CA PRO A 152 20.68 13.92 9.26
C PRO A 152 20.71 14.20 10.77
N ALA A 153 21.63 15.05 11.22
CA ALA A 153 21.76 15.51 12.62
C ALA A 153 20.47 16.12 13.16
N ARG A 154 19.73 16.84 12.31
CA ARG A 154 18.51 17.55 12.72
C ARG A 154 17.36 16.61 13.02
N SER A 155 17.19 15.63 12.13
CA SER A 155 15.89 15.01 11.92
C SER A 155 15.89 13.48 12.03
N ALA A 156 17.05 12.83 11.93
CA ALA A 156 17.21 11.40 12.20
C ALA A 156 17.97 11.10 13.51
N TRP A 157 18.88 11.99 13.94
CA TRP A 157 19.62 11.85 15.20
C TRP A 157 18.80 12.30 16.42
N ASP A 158 17.69 11.60 16.67
CA ASP A 158 16.76 11.86 17.78
C ASP A 158 16.96 10.88 18.96
N HIS A 159 16.16 11.06 20.02
CA HIS A 159 16.25 10.22 21.21
C HIS A 159 16.06 8.73 20.90
N LYS A 160 15.17 8.40 19.95
CA LYS A 160 14.89 7.02 19.59
C LYS A 160 16.09 6.38 18.90
N MET A 161 16.68 7.07 17.93
CA MET A 161 17.91 6.66 17.25
C MET A 161 19.05 6.50 18.26
N VAL A 162 19.33 7.54 19.06
CA VAL A 162 20.44 7.52 20.03
C VAL A 162 20.28 6.39 21.06
N THR A 163 19.07 6.17 21.58
CA THR A 163 18.80 5.06 22.52
C THR A 163 19.12 3.70 21.88
N TYR A 164 18.75 3.53 20.61
CA TYR A 164 19.05 2.31 19.87
C TYR A 164 20.56 2.11 19.68
N TRP A 165 21.27 3.17 19.29
CA TRP A 165 22.73 3.14 19.16
C TRP A 165 23.43 2.83 20.49
N ASN A 166 23.01 3.46 21.59
CA ASN A 166 23.56 3.19 22.92
C ASN A 166 23.42 1.71 23.31
N ARG A 167 22.23 1.16 23.06
CA ARG A 167 21.86 -0.22 23.42
C ARG A 167 22.64 -1.28 22.64
N TRP A 168 22.80 -1.10 21.32
CA TRP A 168 23.31 -2.16 20.44
C TRP A 168 24.76 -1.98 20.00
N PHE A 169 25.34 -0.79 20.19
CA PHE A 169 26.68 -0.49 19.73
C PHE A 169 27.57 -0.01 20.88
N ASP A 170 28.84 -0.40 20.84
CA ASP A 170 29.90 0.23 21.61
C ASP A 170 30.79 1.09 20.69
N ALA A 171 31.76 1.77 21.31
CA ALA A 171 32.67 2.69 20.62
C ALA A 171 31.95 3.62 19.64
N VAL A 172 30.80 4.18 20.02
CA VAL A 172 30.01 5.04 19.12
C VAL A 172 30.71 6.38 18.99
N ARG A 173 31.06 6.77 17.76
CA ARG A 173 31.66 8.07 17.44
C ARG A 173 30.86 8.74 16.32
N VAL A 174 30.78 10.06 16.40
CA VAL A 174 29.97 10.91 15.51
C VAL A 174 30.88 11.98 14.92
N TRP A 175 30.82 12.14 13.60
CA TRP A 175 31.55 13.18 12.88
C TRP A 175 30.62 14.05 12.06
N LYS A 176 30.88 15.35 12.06
CA LYS A 176 30.28 16.30 11.13
C LYS A 176 30.88 16.04 9.73
N VAL A 177 30.04 15.96 8.70
CA VAL A 177 30.55 15.98 7.32
C VAL A 177 31.15 17.37 7.04
N PRO A 178 32.31 17.48 6.36
CA PRO A 178 32.95 18.77 6.18
C PRO A 178 32.13 19.71 5.28
N SER A 179 32.22 21.02 5.53
CA SER A 179 31.50 22.08 4.80
C SER A 179 32.30 22.64 3.62
N LEU A 180 31.67 23.51 2.81
CA LEU A 180 32.39 24.23 1.75
C LEU A 180 33.49 25.13 2.31
N GLU A 181 33.27 25.70 3.50
CA GLU A 181 34.27 26.52 4.20
C GLU A 181 35.50 25.72 4.64
N GLU A 182 35.33 24.41 4.82
CA GLU A 182 36.40 23.45 5.15
C GLU A 182 37.09 22.88 3.89
N GLY A 183 36.79 23.43 2.70
CA GLY A 183 37.47 23.12 1.44
C GLY A 183 36.85 22.01 0.59
N GLU A 184 35.65 21.53 0.93
CA GLU A 184 34.93 20.54 0.11
C GLU A 184 34.28 21.19 -1.12
N THR A 185 34.12 20.41 -2.18
CA THR A 185 33.42 20.83 -3.41
C THR A 185 31.90 20.68 -3.31
N GLU A 186 31.44 19.79 -2.43
CA GLU A 186 30.02 19.53 -2.17
C GLU A 186 29.73 19.72 -0.67
N SER A 187 28.70 20.53 -0.39
CA SER A 187 28.03 20.80 0.91
C SER A 187 26.87 19.88 1.33
N PRO A 188 27.04 18.58 1.63
CA PRO A 188 25.94 17.79 2.17
C PRO A 188 25.54 18.17 3.61
N PHE A 189 26.42 18.82 4.38
CA PHE A 189 26.09 19.28 5.73
C PHE A 189 25.11 20.45 5.67
N GLU A 190 25.37 21.51 4.93
CA GLU A 190 24.43 22.65 4.86
C GLU A 190 23.14 22.31 4.10
N LYS A 191 23.14 21.28 3.22
CA LYS A 191 21.90 20.80 2.57
C LYS A 191 21.05 19.88 3.46
N TYR A 192 21.67 18.95 4.17
CA TYR A 192 20.96 17.84 4.82
C TYR A 192 21.36 17.60 6.28
N THR A 193 22.28 18.40 6.83
CA THR A 193 22.86 18.26 8.17
C THR A 193 23.52 16.90 8.41
N GLN A 194 24.15 16.33 7.38
CA GLN A 194 24.69 14.97 7.45
C GLN A 194 25.79 14.82 8.50
N LEU A 195 25.67 13.75 9.29
CA LEU A 195 26.69 13.21 10.17
C LEU A 195 27.13 11.85 9.66
N VAL A 196 28.37 11.47 9.93
CA VAL A 196 28.82 10.09 9.87
C VAL A 196 28.82 9.53 11.29
N VAL A 197 28.06 8.48 11.53
CA VAL A 197 28.02 7.77 12.82
C VAL A 197 28.60 6.39 12.63
N VAL A 198 29.59 6.03 13.45
CA VAL A 198 30.20 4.69 13.42
C VAL A 198 30.10 4.04 14.79
N GLY A 199 29.79 2.75 14.80
CA GLY A 199 29.70 1.96 16.02
C GLY A 199 29.99 0.50 15.75
N ARG A 200 30.47 -0.19 16.77
CA ARG A 200 30.77 -1.62 16.73
C ARG A 200 29.64 -2.38 17.41
N LYS A 201 29.05 -3.34 16.70
CA LYS A 201 27.89 -4.11 17.16
C LYS A 201 28.28 -4.96 18.37
N ARG A 202 27.48 -4.88 19.43
CA ARG A 202 27.58 -5.72 20.62
C ARG A 202 27.01 -7.11 20.34
N ALA A 203 27.51 -8.10 21.08
CA ALA A 203 26.97 -9.47 21.04
C ALA A 203 25.54 -9.56 21.61
N ALA A 204 25.22 -8.72 22.58
CA ALA A 204 23.91 -8.58 23.20
C ALA A 204 23.63 -7.11 23.47
N GLU A 205 22.35 -6.77 23.64
CA GLU A 205 21.96 -5.43 24.09
C GLU A 205 22.56 -5.11 25.47
N CYS A 206 22.91 -3.85 25.69
CA CYS A 206 23.30 -3.36 27.00
C CYS A 206 22.21 -2.50 27.64
N ASP A 207 22.30 -2.34 28.96
CA ASP A 207 21.47 -1.40 29.70
C ASP A 207 21.68 0.03 29.18
N LEU A 208 20.63 0.84 29.37
CA LEU A 208 20.68 2.24 28.97
C LEU A 208 21.56 3.03 29.94
N ASP A 209 22.37 3.91 29.36
CA ASP A 209 23.22 4.85 30.10
C ASP A 209 22.75 6.26 29.73
N ASP A 210 22.02 6.88 30.66
CA ASP A 210 21.41 8.19 30.43
C ASP A 210 22.47 9.27 30.16
N ALA A 211 23.64 9.20 30.81
CA ALA A 211 24.71 10.16 30.60
C ALA A 211 25.25 10.06 29.16
N ARG A 212 25.53 8.83 28.72
CA ARG A 212 25.96 8.58 27.34
C ARG A 212 24.91 8.95 26.30
N ILE A 213 23.62 8.73 26.60
CA ILE A 213 22.51 9.16 25.74
C ILE A 213 22.49 10.68 25.62
N GLN A 214 22.66 11.43 26.73
CA GLN A 214 22.73 12.89 26.68
C GLN A 214 23.96 13.39 25.91
N ASP A 215 25.12 12.77 26.09
CA ASP A 215 26.34 13.12 25.35
C ASP A 215 26.17 12.94 23.84
N LEU A 216 25.54 11.84 23.40
CA LEU A 216 25.24 11.64 21.99
C LEU A 216 24.15 12.59 21.47
N LEU A 217 23.15 12.90 22.29
CA LEU A 217 22.10 13.87 21.95
C LEU A 217 22.62 15.31 21.86
N ALA A 218 23.76 15.62 22.49
CA ALA A 218 24.45 16.90 22.34
C ALA A 218 24.80 17.21 20.87
N TYR A 219 25.05 16.18 20.06
CA TYR A 219 25.29 16.28 18.61
C TYR A 219 24.02 16.34 17.75
N ARG A 220 22.84 16.56 18.35
CA ARG A 220 21.64 16.85 17.57
C ARG A 220 21.65 18.29 17.08
N TRP A 221 21.44 18.49 15.78
CA TRP A 221 21.28 19.84 15.21
C TRP A 221 19.89 20.38 15.51
N ARG A 222 19.80 21.56 16.11
CA ARG A 222 18.56 22.23 16.48
C ARG A 222 18.38 23.48 15.64
N LYS A 223 17.11 23.87 15.50
CA LYS A 223 16.70 25.16 14.95
C LYS A 223 15.74 25.76 15.97
N ASP A 224 16.01 26.98 16.43
CA ASP A 224 15.11 27.67 17.35
C ASP A 224 14.15 28.60 16.60
N PRO A 225 12.87 28.20 16.45
CA PRO A 225 11.88 29.03 15.77
C PRO A 225 11.56 30.33 16.53
N LYS A 226 11.96 30.47 17.80
CA LYS A 226 11.71 31.67 18.63
C LYS A 226 12.86 32.68 18.57
N HIS A 227 14.04 32.28 18.11
CA HIS A 227 15.22 33.15 18.00
C HIS A 227 15.67 33.26 16.54
N ASN A 228 14.82 33.85 15.70
CA ASN A 228 15.14 34.14 14.29
C ASN A 228 15.68 32.93 13.51
N ASP A 229 15.15 31.73 13.78
CA ASP A 229 15.55 30.51 13.08
C ASP A 229 17.03 30.12 13.27
N GLU A 230 17.68 30.56 14.36
CA GLU A 230 19.07 30.26 14.66
C GLU A 230 19.30 28.74 14.77
N GLU A 231 20.37 28.27 14.12
CA GLU A 231 20.72 26.85 14.05
C GLU A 231 21.98 26.57 14.88
N TYR A 232 21.92 25.53 15.72
CA TYR A 232 23.00 25.22 16.66
C TYR A 232 23.02 23.74 17.05
N TRP A 233 24.15 23.28 17.58
CA TRP A 233 24.28 21.96 18.21
C TRP A 233 23.61 21.97 19.58
N ALA A 234 22.82 20.95 19.92
CA ALA A 234 22.14 20.88 21.20
C ALA A 234 23.08 21.04 22.42
N GLY A 235 24.31 20.52 22.33
CA GLY A 235 25.35 20.70 23.34
C GLY A 235 26.24 21.94 23.16
N GLN A 236 25.92 22.85 22.24
CA GLN A 236 26.69 24.04 21.88
C GLN A 236 28.10 23.79 21.33
N VAL A 237 28.50 22.52 21.19
CA VAL A 237 29.78 22.11 20.62
C VAL A 237 29.51 21.16 19.46
N ALA A 238 30.16 21.42 18.33
CA ALA A 238 30.07 20.56 17.16
C ALA A 238 30.75 19.20 17.40
N PRO A 239 30.24 18.11 16.81
CA PRO A 239 31.04 16.91 16.69
C PRO A 239 32.29 17.20 15.83
N PRO A 240 33.39 16.45 16.02
CA PRO A 240 34.60 16.62 15.21
C PRO A 240 34.27 16.48 13.72
N THR A 241 34.94 17.25 12.87
CA THR A 241 34.83 17.10 11.42
C THR A 241 35.39 15.75 10.98
N LEU A 242 34.75 15.11 9.99
CA LEU A 242 35.19 13.84 9.42
C LEU A 242 36.66 13.95 8.97
N PRO A 243 37.57 13.14 9.52
CA PRO A 243 39.00 13.37 9.38
C PRO A 243 39.47 13.14 7.94
N ALA A 244 40.53 13.87 7.55
CA ALA A 244 41.23 13.71 6.26
C ALA A 244 42.51 12.86 6.37
N ILE A 245 42.79 12.34 7.58
CA ILE A 245 43.90 11.45 7.88
C ILE A 245 43.38 10.30 8.74
N PRO A 246 44.04 9.12 8.72
CA PRO A 246 43.65 8.02 9.58
C PRO A 246 43.62 8.40 11.06
N ILE A 247 42.56 7.98 11.75
CA ILE A 247 42.48 8.11 13.20
C ILE A 247 43.41 7.09 13.88
N ASP A 248 43.86 7.40 15.09
CA ASP A 248 44.81 6.55 15.83
C ASP A 248 44.24 5.15 16.14
N ASP A 249 42.93 5.05 16.36
CA ASP A 249 42.23 3.80 16.68
C ASP A 249 41.06 3.57 15.70
N PRO A 250 41.34 3.05 14.48
CA PRO A 250 40.34 2.78 13.46
C PRO A 250 39.48 1.56 13.81
N TYR A 251 38.23 1.53 13.35
CA TYR A 251 37.35 0.40 13.57
C TYR A 251 37.80 -0.81 12.77
N MET A 252 38.17 -1.87 13.49
CA MET A 252 38.52 -3.13 12.88
C MET A 252 37.26 -3.84 12.35
N VAL A 253 37.15 -3.94 11.02
CA VAL A 253 36.16 -4.76 10.33
C VAL A 253 36.44 -6.27 10.53
N PRO A 254 35.52 -7.05 11.14
CA PRO A 254 35.76 -8.47 11.41
C PRO A 254 35.63 -9.33 10.14
N THR A 255 36.24 -10.50 10.17
CA THR A 255 36.06 -11.52 9.12
C THR A 255 34.86 -12.42 9.38
N VAL A 256 34.36 -13.05 8.32
CA VAL A 256 33.31 -14.07 8.36
C VAL A 256 33.77 -15.36 7.67
N SER A 257 33.11 -16.47 7.98
CA SER A 257 33.44 -17.79 7.44
C SER A 257 32.86 -18.04 6.04
N SER A 258 31.75 -17.38 5.69
CA SER A 258 31.05 -17.61 4.42
C SER A 258 30.35 -16.34 3.93
N ALA A 259 30.12 -16.27 2.62
CA ALA A 259 29.34 -15.20 2.02
C ALA A 259 27.85 -15.34 2.42
N PRO A 260 27.15 -14.23 2.72
CA PRO A 260 25.73 -14.23 3.00
C PRO A 260 24.90 -14.62 1.78
N TYR A 261 23.81 -15.35 2.02
CA TYR A 261 22.76 -15.59 1.03
C TYR A 261 21.56 -14.69 1.32
N PHE A 262 21.14 -13.91 0.32
CA PHE A 262 19.99 -13.01 0.42
C PHE A 262 18.79 -13.61 -0.30
N GLU A 263 17.63 -13.56 0.35
CA GLU A 263 16.37 -14.08 -0.18
C GLU A 263 15.45 -12.90 -0.50
N ILE A 264 15.05 -12.75 -1.76
CA ILE A 264 14.06 -11.77 -2.19
C ILE A 264 12.67 -12.36 -1.89
N GLN A 265 11.93 -11.71 -0.99
CA GLN A 265 10.63 -12.20 -0.51
C GLN A 265 9.45 -11.71 -1.35
N ASN A 266 9.68 -10.76 -2.26
CA ASN A 266 8.68 -10.27 -3.19
C ASN A 266 9.12 -10.63 -4.62
N ALA A 267 8.70 -11.80 -5.10
CA ALA A 267 8.80 -12.10 -6.51
C ALA A 267 7.93 -11.11 -7.27
N ASP A 268 8.51 -10.40 -8.23
CA ASP A 268 7.69 -9.60 -9.14
C ASP A 268 6.90 -10.53 -10.07
N GLU A 269 5.89 -9.97 -10.73
CA GLU A 269 5.01 -10.71 -11.64
C GLU A 269 5.80 -11.47 -12.73
N ALA A 270 6.94 -10.91 -13.17
CA ALA A 270 7.80 -11.53 -14.16
C ALA A 270 8.50 -12.78 -13.59
N LEU A 271 9.04 -12.71 -12.37
CA LEU A 271 9.63 -13.85 -11.68
C LEU A 271 8.59 -14.93 -11.36
N ILE A 272 7.37 -14.54 -10.99
CA ILE A 272 6.25 -15.47 -10.79
C ILE A 272 5.91 -16.17 -12.10
N LEU A 273 5.75 -15.41 -13.19
CA LEU A 273 5.45 -15.95 -14.52
C LEU A 273 6.57 -16.85 -15.03
N GLU A 274 7.84 -16.45 -14.88
CA GLU A 274 9.00 -17.24 -15.26
C GLU A 274 9.08 -18.54 -14.46
N THR A 275 8.79 -18.51 -13.16
CA THR A 275 8.75 -19.72 -12.32
C THR A 275 7.60 -20.65 -12.73
N LEU A 276 6.44 -20.09 -13.06
CA LEU A 276 5.26 -20.85 -13.52
C LEU A 276 5.46 -21.45 -14.91
N MET A 277 5.98 -20.67 -15.86
CA MET A 277 6.15 -21.05 -17.27
C MET A 277 7.44 -21.83 -17.53
N GLY A 278 8.47 -21.60 -16.72
CA GLY A 278 9.82 -22.08 -16.95
C GLY A 278 10.61 -21.23 -17.92
N THR A 279 11.90 -21.53 -17.99
CA THR A 279 12.82 -21.01 -19.01
C THR A 279 13.19 -22.12 -19.98
N THR A 280 13.97 -21.77 -21.01
CA THR A 280 14.59 -22.75 -21.91
C THR A 280 15.54 -23.71 -21.19
N GLU A 281 16.02 -23.36 -19.99
CA GLU A 281 16.99 -24.15 -19.22
C GLU A 281 16.35 -24.90 -18.04
N GLN A 282 15.24 -24.39 -17.49
CA GLN A 282 14.53 -25.02 -16.38
C GLN A 282 13.02 -25.06 -16.65
N PRO A 283 12.39 -26.26 -16.66
CA PRO A 283 10.95 -26.36 -16.85
C PRO A 283 10.20 -25.73 -15.67
N GLY A 284 9.13 -25.01 -15.98
CA GLY A 284 8.32 -24.30 -14.99
C GLY A 284 7.62 -25.26 -14.04
N SER A 285 7.23 -24.77 -12.86
CA SER A 285 6.45 -25.55 -11.91
C SER A 285 5.01 -25.81 -12.40
N GLY A 286 4.55 -25.08 -13.41
CA GLY A 286 3.18 -25.11 -13.93
C GLY A 286 2.14 -24.62 -12.92
N ALA A 287 0.89 -24.56 -13.35
CA ALA A 287 -0.26 -24.58 -12.44
C ALA A 287 -0.68 -26.04 -12.23
N TYR A 288 -1.04 -26.45 -11.02
CA TYR A 288 -1.60 -27.78 -10.80
C TYR A 288 -2.90 -27.91 -11.62
N LEU A 289 -2.96 -28.87 -12.55
CA LEU A 289 -4.14 -29.11 -13.40
C LEU A 289 -4.95 -30.32 -12.92
N SER A 290 -4.75 -30.78 -11.68
CA SER A 290 -5.53 -31.91 -11.17
C SER A 290 -7.01 -31.55 -11.11
N ALA A 291 -7.87 -32.55 -11.25
CA ALA A 291 -9.31 -32.35 -11.13
C ALA A 291 -9.67 -31.74 -9.75
N GLU A 292 -8.95 -32.11 -8.68
CA GLU A 292 -9.17 -31.50 -7.36
C GLU A 292 -8.78 -30.02 -7.33
N TRP A 293 -7.66 -29.64 -7.99
CA TRP A 293 -7.25 -28.24 -8.03
C TRP A 293 -8.20 -27.40 -8.87
N ALA A 294 -8.58 -27.89 -10.06
CA ALA A 294 -9.60 -27.27 -10.88
C ALA A 294 -10.91 -27.09 -10.10
N GLN A 295 -11.34 -28.09 -9.33
CA GLN A 295 -12.56 -28.01 -8.52
C GLN A 295 -12.43 -27.03 -7.34
N ALA A 296 -11.24 -26.90 -6.75
CA ALA A 296 -10.96 -25.98 -5.65
C ALA A 296 -10.77 -24.52 -6.10
N THR A 297 -10.31 -24.29 -7.33
CA THR A 297 -10.08 -22.95 -7.89
C THR A 297 -11.16 -22.48 -8.85
N THR A 298 -12.04 -23.37 -9.32
CA THR A 298 -13.22 -22.99 -10.08
C THR A 298 -14.25 -22.47 -9.09
N TRP A 299 -14.55 -21.18 -9.22
CA TRP A 299 -15.61 -20.54 -8.44
C TRP A 299 -16.92 -21.33 -8.61
N GLN A 300 -17.47 -21.78 -7.49
CA GLN A 300 -18.81 -22.36 -7.43
C GLN A 300 -19.75 -21.24 -7.00
N GLU A 301 -20.82 -21.02 -7.76
CA GLU A 301 -21.81 -20.01 -7.42
C GLU A 301 -22.44 -20.33 -6.06
N GLU A 302 -22.17 -19.52 -5.04
CA GLU A 302 -22.80 -19.67 -3.73
C GLU A 302 -24.31 -19.51 -3.89
N THR A 303 -25.02 -20.57 -3.51
CA THR A 303 -26.47 -20.68 -3.58
C THR A 303 -27.13 -19.61 -2.70
N LEU A 304 -28.09 -18.90 -3.33
CA LEU A 304 -28.94 -17.78 -2.85
C LEU A 304 -28.34 -16.38 -2.99
N LEU A 305 -28.28 -15.91 -4.23
CA LEU A 305 -28.36 -14.48 -4.49
C LEU A 305 -29.77 -13.97 -4.12
N GLU A 306 -29.85 -12.93 -3.29
CA GLU A 306 -31.13 -12.34 -2.90
C GLU A 306 -31.92 -11.86 -4.12
N ARG A 307 -33.22 -12.18 -4.17
CA ARG A 307 -34.11 -11.70 -5.23
C ARG A 307 -34.41 -10.22 -5.02
N PRO A 308 -34.19 -9.35 -6.03
CA PRO A 308 -34.53 -7.95 -5.89
C PRO A 308 -36.06 -7.79 -5.75
N ALA A 309 -36.49 -6.76 -5.01
CA ALA A 309 -37.92 -6.49 -4.83
C ALA A 309 -38.60 -6.14 -6.16
N MET A 310 -37.92 -5.41 -7.04
CA MET A 310 -38.42 -4.95 -8.34
C MET A 310 -37.37 -5.12 -9.44
N PRO A 311 -37.73 -5.10 -10.73
CA PRO A 311 -36.77 -5.24 -11.81
C PRO A 311 -35.81 -4.05 -11.86
N TYR A 312 -34.57 -4.29 -12.26
CA TYR A 312 -33.59 -3.24 -12.54
C TYR A 312 -34.09 -2.38 -13.70
N THR A 313 -34.42 -1.12 -13.40
CA THR A 313 -34.96 -0.17 -14.38
C THR A 313 -34.00 1.01 -14.52
N GLY A 314 -33.45 1.20 -15.72
CA GLY A 314 -32.53 2.30 -16.03
C GLY A 314 -31.05 1.90 -16.07
N VAL A 315 -30.28 2.64 -16.88
CA VAL A 315 -28.87 2.38 -17.20
C VAL A 315 -28.01 2.26 -15.94
N ALA A 316 -28.21 3.14 -14.96
CA ALA A 316 -27.40 3.17 -13.74
C ALA A 316 -27.61 1.94 -12.85
N HIS A 317 -28.84 1.45 -12.71
CA HIS A 317 -29.13 0.28 -11.88
C HIS A 317 -28.62 -1.01 -12.51
N VAL A 318 -28.80 -1.17 -13.82
CA VAL A 318 -28.29 -2.33 -14.56
C VAL A 318 -26.76 -2.32 -14.54
N ALA A 319 -26.13 -1.18 -14.80
CA ALA A 319 -24.68 -1.06 -14.72
C ALA A 319 -24.15 -1.39 -13.32
N ALA A 320 -24.75 -0.83 -12.26
CA ALA A 320 -24.37 -1.14 -10.89
C ALA A 320 -24.45 -2.66 -10.62
N GLU A 321 -25.52 -3.32 -11.06
CA GLU A 321 -25.70 -4.76 -10.91
C GLU A 321 -24.60 -5.57 -11.64
N ILE A 322 -24.30 -5.23 -12.90
CA ILE A 322 -23.20 -5.87 -13.65
C ILE A 322 -21.86 -5.67 -12.92
N MET A 323 -21.62 -4.47 -12.40
CA MET A 323 -20.39 -4.12 -11.71
C MET A 323 -20.24 -4.78 -10.34
N THR A 324 -21.29 -5.43 -9.80
CA THR A 324 -21.14 -6.33 -8.64
C THR A 324 -20.49 -7.67 -8.99
N GLY A 325 -20.23 -7.93 -10.28
CA GLY A 325 -19.70 -9.20 -10.77
C GLY A 325 -20.79 -10.24 -11.06
N MET A 326 -22.07 -9.85 -11.08
CA MET A 326 -23.19 -10.77 -11.28
C MET A 326 -23.07 -11.65 -12.53
N LEU A 327 -22.57 -11.12 -13.65
CA LEU A 327 -22.33 -11.87 -14.89
C LEU A 327 -20.86 -12.26 -15.08
N GLY A 328 -20.07 -12.22 -14.01
CA GLY A 328 -18.64 -12.54 -14.03
C GLY A 328 -18.41 -13.98 -14.47
N GLY A 329 -17.62 -14.17 -15.53
CA GLY A 329 -17.24 -15.51 -16.01
C GLY A 329 -18.26 -16.17 -16.94
N GLU A 330 -19.38 -15.52 -17.25
CA GLU A 330 -20.39 -16.04 -18.19
C GLU A 330 -20.21 -15.48 -19.60
N VAL A 331 -20.49 -16.32 -20.60
CA VAL A 331 -20.52 -15.89 -22.01
C VAL A 331 -21.90 -15.31 -22.30
N ILE A 332 -21.93 -14.04 -22.71
CA ILE A 332 -23.13 -13.27 -23.02
C ILE A 332 -23.14 -12.96 -24.51
N ASP A 333 -24.26 -13.23 -25.17
CA ASP A 333 -24.48 -12.80 -26.55
C ASP A 333 -25.01 -11.36 -26.57
N LEU A 334 -24.25 -10.46 -27.21
CA LEU A 334 -24.65 -9.09 -27.50
C LEU A 334 -24.66 -8.91 -29.02
N ASP A 335 -25.85 -8.92 -29.61
CA ASP A 335 -26.10 -8.74 -31.06
C ASP A 335 -25.32 -9.74 -31.95
N GLY A 336 -25.35 -11.02 -31.57
CA GLY A 336 -24.67 -12.11 -32.28
C GLY A 336 -23.16 -12.17 -32.05
N THR A 337 -22.62 -11.32 -31.17
CA THR A 337 -21.21 -11.37 -30.77
C THR A 337 -21.10 -11.89 -29.33
N PRO A 338 -20.36 -12.99 -29.11
CA PRO A 338 -20.15 -13.53 -27.77
C PRO A 338 -19.09 -12.73 -27.01
N TYR A 339 -19.45 -12.28 -25.81
CA TYR A 339 -18.58 -11.56 -24.89
C TYR A 339 -18.46 -12.28 -23.55
N LEU A 340 -17.30 -12.18 -22.91
CA LEU A 340 -17.11 -12.52 -21.51
C LEU A 340 -16.92 -11.22 -20.73
N LEU A 341 -17.75 -11.01 -19.70
CA LEU A 341 -17.65 -9.85 -18.81
C LEU A 341 -17.02 -10.25 -17.48
N THR A 342 -16.19 -9.37 -16.92
CA THR A 342 -15.67 -9.52 -15.57
C THR A 342 -15.63 -8.15 -14.90
N ALA A 343 -16.23 -8.02 -13.73
CA ALA A 343 -16.12 -6.83 -12.91
C ALA A 343 -15.17 -7.12 -11.76
N PHE A 344 -14.25 -6.20 -11.49
CA PHE A 344 -13.32 -6.31 -10.38
C PHE A 344 -12.97 -4.92 -9.85
N VAL A 345 -12.38 -4.89 -8.67
CA VAL A 345 -11.94 -3.64 -8.04
C VAL A 345 -10.48 -3.43 -8.42
N GLY A 346 -10.22 -2.32 -9.10
CA GLY A 346 -8.89 -1.75 -9.22
C GLY A 346 -8.60 -0.86 -8.00
N SER A 347 -7.32 -0.71 -7.67
CA SER A 347 -6.90 0.23 -6.62
C SER A 347 -5.86 1.18 -7.19
N GLU A 348 -6.06 2.48 -6.97
CA GLU A 348 -5.08 3.50 -7.33
C GLU A 348 -4.73 4.38 -6.13
N TRP A 349 -3.52 4.94 -6.16
CA TRP A 349 -3.10 5.90 -5.14
C TRP A 349 -3.55 7.30 -5.53
N SER A 350 -4.62 7.78 -4.91
CA SER A 350 -5.11 9.14 -5.09
C SER A 350 -4.36 10.12 -4.20
N LYS A 351 -3.90 11.25 -4.76
CA LYS A 351 -3.22 12.31 -4.00
C LYS A 351 -4.20 13.05 -3.11
N MET A 352 -3.89 13.14 -1.83
CA MET A 352 -4.64 13.91 -0.86
C MET A 352 -4.00 15.27 -0.58
N THR A 353 -4.85 16.28 -0.46
CA THR A 353 -4.48 17.59 0.06
C THR A 353 -4.25 17.47 1.56
N LEU A 354 -3.02 17.73 2.00
CA LEU A 354 -2.72 17.92 3.41
C LEU A 354 -3.33 19.23 3.88
N ASP A 355 -3.98 19.22 5.04
CA ASP A 355 -4.46 20.42 5.72
C ASP A 355 -3.29 21.31 6.18
N ALA A 356 -3.60 22.57 6.51
CA ALA A 356 -2.61 23.58 6.85
C ALA A 356 -1.82 23.23 8.13
N ASP A 357 -2.51 22.74 9.16
CA ASP A 357 -1.91 22.41 10.46
C ASP A 357 -0.94 21.23 10.32
N THR A 358 -1.31 20.20 9.55
CA THR A 358 -0.45 19.07 9.24
C THR A 358 0.81 19.51 8.47
N ARG A 359 0.67 20.41 7.49
CA ARG A 359 1.84 20.95 6.75
C ARG A 359 2.79 21.72 7.68
N GLU A 360 2.26 22.56 8.57
CA GLU A 360 3.07 23.34 9.50
C GLU A 360 3.83 22.43 10.49
N ASN A 361 3.16 21.42 11.04
CA ASN A 361 3.79 20.44 11.94
C ASN A 361 4.93 19.67 11.24
N LEU A 362 4.71 19.26 9.98
CA LEU A 362 5.75 18.58 9.19
C LEU A 362 6.94 19.51 8.90
N ARG A 363 6.70 20.78 8.57
CA ARG A 363 7.76 21.77 8.37
C ARG A 363 8.59 22.00 9.63
N ASN A 364 7.94 22.07 10.80
CA ASN A 364 8.60 22.18 12.10
C ASN A 364 9.46 20.94 12.42
N LYS A 365 9.13 19.77 11.86
CA LYS A 365 9.93 18.55 11.91
C LYS A 365 11.04 18.49 10.84
N GLY A 366 11.25 19.58 10.10
CA GLY A 366 12.26 19.68 9.04
C GLY A 366 11.85 19.01 7.73
N VAL A 367 10.56 18.73 7.51
CA VAL A 367 10.06 18.17 6.25
C VAL A 367 9.92 19.27 5.21
N ILE A 368 10.73 19.18 4.15
CA ILE A 368 10.74 20.15 3.03
C ILE A 368 9.65 19.87 1.97
N LYS A 369 9.16 18.63 1.88
CA LYS A 369 8.10 18.22 0.95
C LYS A 369 7.26 17.12 1.60
N ALA A 370 5.95 17.29 1.57
CA ALA A 370 5.00 16.32 2.12
C ALA A 370 3.86 16.07 1.12
N SER A 371 3.49 14.81 0.95
CA SER A 371 2.32 14.40 0.18
C SER A 371 1.61 13.28 0.92
N ALA A 372 0.30 13.39 1.09
CA ALA A 372 -0.54 12.27 1.51
C ALA A 372 -1.13 11.61 0.26
N ARG A 373 -1.32 10.31 0.35
CA ARG A 373 -2.05 9.54 -0.66
C ARG A 373 -2.94 8.55 0.06
N GLN A 374 -4.13 8.34 -0.47
CA GLN A 374 -5.01 7.29 -0.02
C GLN A 374 -5.15 6.27 -1.15
N LEU A 375 -5.11 4.99 -0.81
CA LEU A 375 -5.49 3.94 -1.74
C LEU A 375 -7.01 4.07 -1.93
N GLN A 376 -7.41 4.35 -3.17
CA GLN A 376 -8.80 4.48 -3.56
C GLN A 376 -9.15 3.32 -4.47
N ASP A 377 -10.17 2.58 -4.05
CA ASP A 377 -10.73 1.49 -4.83
C ASP A 377 -11.70 2.07 -5.86
N TYR A 378 -11.62 1.56 -7.09
CA TYR A 378 -12.50 1.94 -8.18
C TYR A 378 -12.92 0.70 -8.98
N PRO A 379 -14.18 0.64 -9.45
CA PRO A 379 -14.68 -0.52 -10.16
C PRO A 379 -14.20 -0.51 -11.62
N VAL A 380 -13.77 -1.66 -12.12
CA VAL A 380 -13.27 -1.89 -13.49
C VAL A 380 -14.10 -2.96 -14.18
N LEU A 381 -14.53 -2.68 -15.41
CA LEU A 381 -15.20 -3.65 -16.27
C LEU A 381 -14.23 -4.18 -17.32
N GLY A 382 -13.85 -5.45 -17.20
CA GLY A 382 -13.16 -6.19 -18.26
C GLY A 382 -14.16 -6.80 -19.23
N VAL A 383 -13.90 -6.62 -20.53
CA VAL A 383 -14.70 -7.14 -21.64
C VAL A 383 -13.78 -7.90 -22.57
N LEU A 384 -14.00 -9.20 -22.72
CA LEU A 384 -13.32 -10.04 -23.70
C LEU A 384 -14.28 -10.35 -24.86
N ASP A 385 -13.94 -9.85 -26.04
CA ASP A 385 -14.58 -10.22 -27.31
C ASP A 385 -14.07 -11.60 -27.73
N LEU A 386 -14.92 -12.63 -27.61
CA LEU A 386 -14.53 -14.02 -27.91
C LEU A 386 -14.43 -14.28 -29.41
N SER A 387 -15.05 -13.44 -30.25
CA SER A 387 -14.91 -13.54 -31.71
C SER A 387 -13.55 -13.06 -32.20
N LYS A 388 -12.95 -12.08 -31.52
CA LYS A 388 -11.66 -11.47 -31.88
C LYS A 388 -10.51 -11.87 -30.97
N GLY A 389 -10.78 -12.48 -29.81
CA GLY A 389 -9.80 -12.73 -28.76
C GLY A 389 -9.20 -11.45 -28.18
N GLN A 390 -9.96 -10.35 -28.17
CA GLN A 390 -9.48 -9.04 -27.70
C GLN A 390 -10.11 -8.65 -26.37
N THR A 391 -9.26 -8.27 -25.41
CA THR A 391 -9.69 -7.76 -24.10
C THR A 391 -9.62 -6.24 -24.07
N ARG A 392 -10.64 -5.62 -23.46
CA ARG A 392 -10.69 -4.18 -23.16
C ARG A 392 -11.13 -3.98 -21.72
N TYR A 393 -10.66 -2.90 -21.11
CA TYR A 393 -11.00 -2.51 -19.75
C TYR A 393 -11.62 -1.12 -19.75
N TYR A 394 -12.70 -0.95 -19.00
CA TYR A 394 -13.47 0.29 -18.90
C TYR A 394 -13.57 0.73 -17.44
N GLU A 395 -13.50 2.04 -17.23
CA GLU A 395 -13.49 2.68 -15.92
C GLU A 395 -14.39 3.93 -15.92
N GLY A 396 -14.96 4.28 -14.77
CA GLY A 396 -15.77 5.49 -14.62
C GLY A 396 -16.93 5.57 -15.64
N ASN A 397 -17.06 6.71 -16.32
CA ASN A 397 -18.13 6.94 -17.31
C ASN A 397 -18.05 5.98 -18.51
N ALA A 398 -16.85 5.51 -18.87
CA ALA A 398 -16.67 4.63 -20.02
C ALA A 398 -17.36 3.27 -19.83
N VAL A 399 -17.57 2.85 -18.57
CA VAL A 399 -18.38 1.66 -18.25
C VAL A 399 -19.83 1.89 -18.70
N PHE A 400 -20.42 3.04 -18.36
CA PHE A 400 -21.79 3.36 -18.75
C PHE A 400 -21.93 3.50 -20.26
N ASP A 401 -20.95 4.13 -20.92
CA ASP A 401 -20.94 4.27 -22.38
C ASP A 401 -20.91 2.91 -23.09
N PHE A 402 -20.15 1.95 -22.56
CA PHE A 402 -20.10 0.59 -23.09
C PHE A 402 -21.41 -0.18 -22.85
N LEU A 403 -21.98 -0.09 -21.65
CA LEU A 403 -23.18 -0.85 -21.30
C LEU A 403 -24.47 -0.27 -21.89
N SER A 404 -24.53 1.05 -22.10
CA SER A 404 -25.74 1.79 -22.53
C SER A 404 -26.46 1.19 -23.74
N PRO A 405 -25.77 0.79 -24.85
CA PRO A 405 -26.43 0.15 -25.99
C PRO A 405 -27.08 -1.20 -25.67
N TRP A 406 -26.61 -1.88 -24.61
CA TRP A 406 -26.95 -3.27 -24.29
C TRP A 406 -27.83 -3.40 -23.04
N ILE A 407 -28.29 -2.29 -22.46
CA ILE A 407 -29.00 -2.29 -21.18
C ILE A 407 -30.23 -3.18 -21.16
N SER A 408 -31.03 -3.19 -22.23
CA SER A 408 -32.22 -4.05 -22.30
C SER A 408 -31.87 -5.54 -22.28
N THR A 409 -30.84 -5.93 -23.03
CA THR A 409 -30.33 -7.31 -23.09
C THR A 409 -29.73 -7.72 -21.75
N LEU A 410 -28.85 -6.90 -21.19
CA LEU A 410 -28.19 -7.14 -19.91
C LEU A 410 -29.19 -7.17 -18.74
N ALA A 411 -30.21 -6.33 -18.75
CA ALA A 411 -31.29 -6.36 -17.76
C ALA A 411 -32.07 -7.67 -17.82
N SER A 412 -32.24 -8.25 -19.02
CA SER A 412 -32.91 -9.54 -19.19
C SER A 412 -32.06 -10.69 -18.62
N TYR A 413 -30.74 -10.71 -18.87
CA TYR A 413 -29.82 -11.65 -18.21
C TYR A 413 -29.86 -11.50 -16.68
N ALA A 414 -29.83 -10.25 -16.18
CA ALA A 414 -29.94 -9.95 -14.75
C ALA A 414 -31.24 -10.48 -14.13
N GLN A 415 -32.38 -10.27 -14.79
CA GLN A 415 -33.68 -10.71 -14.32
C GLN A 415 -33.86 -12.23 -14.40
N GLN A 416 -33.26 -12.91 -15.39
CA GLN A 416 -33.26 -14.37 -15.45
C GLN A 416 -32.48 -14.97 -14.28
N LYS A 417 -31.33 -14.36 -13.95
CA LYS A 417 -30.46 -14.80 -12.86
C LYS A 417 -31.04 -14.46 -11.48
N ARG A 418 -31.63 -13.27 -11.34
CA ARG A 418 -32.26 -12.76 -10.12
C ARG A 418 -33.69 -12.30 -10.42
N PRO A 419 -34.65 -13.24 -10.53
CA PRO A 419 -36.03 -12.88 -10.85
C PRO A 419 -36.62 -12.01 -9.75
N PRO A 420 -37.15 -10.82 -10.07
CA PRO A 420 -37.68 -9.92 -9.05
C PRO A 420 -38.91 -10.52 -8.37
N LEU A 421 -39.19 -10.08 -7.15
CA LEU A 421 -40.38 -10.51 -6.40
C LEU A 421 -41.66 -9.89 -6.97
N TYR A 422 -41.58 -8.64 -7.45
CA TYR A 422 -42.67 -7.93 -8.10
C TYR A 422 -42.29 -7.58 -9.55
N GLN A 423 -43.20 -7.86 -10.49
CA GLN A 423 -42.94 -7.72 -11.95
C GLN A 423 -43.57 -6.47 -12.58
N LEU A 424 -43.83 -5.43 -11.79
CA LEU A 424 -44.46 -4.18 -12.26
C LEU A 424 -45.89 -4.37 -12.81
N ASP A 425 -46.57 -5.43 -12.38
CA ASP A 425 -47.94 -5.76 -12.76
C ASP A 425 -48.83 -5.78 -11.51
N PRO A 426 -49.34 -4.62 -11.06
CA PRO A 426 -50.18 -4.53 -9.87
C PRO A 426 -51.59 -5.07 -10.14
N GLU A 427 -52.17 -5.78 -9.18
CA GLU A 427 -53.56 -6.23 -9.28
C GLU A 427 -54.54 -5.04 -9.19
N ASP A 428 -55.73 -5.17 -9.79
CA ASP A 428 -56.74 -4.11 -9.82
C ASP A 428 -57.10 -3.57 -8.43
N TRP A 429 -57.09 -4.42 -7.40
CA TRP A 429 -57.40 -4.00 -6.05
C TRP A 429 -56.25 -3.19 -5.42
N GLU A 430 -54.99 -3.51 -5.75
CA GLU A 430 -53.82 -2.75 -5.29
C GLU A 430 -53.89 -1.34 -5.87
N LEU A 431 -54.19 -1.21 -7.16
CA LEU A 431 -54.41 0.08 -7.82
C LEU A 431 -55.56 0.87 -7.18
N ARG A 432 -56.68 0.22 -6.88
CA ARG A 432 -57.84 0.86 -6.21
C ARG A 432 -57.49 1.39 -4.81
N VAL A 433 -56.59 0.73 -4.10
CA VAL A 433 -56.14 1.18 -2.77
C VAL A 433 -55.12 2.31 -2.92
N LEU A 434 -54.10 2.13 -3.77
CA LEU A 434 -53.02 3.10 -3.96
C LEU A 434 -53.50 4.45 -4.50
N THR A 435 -54.53 4.45 -5.36
CA THR A 435 -55.13 5.67 -5.93
C THR A 435 -55.90 6.52 -4.92
N GLN A 436 -56.11 6.04 -3.68
CA GLN A 436 -56.73 6.81 -2.61
C GLN A 436 -55.71 7.65 -1.82
N PHE A 437 -54.40 7.40 -1.98
CA PHE A 437 -53.36 8.07 -1.22
C PHE A 437 -52.77 9.29 -1.95
N GLY A 438 -52.39 10.30 -1.17
CA GLY A 438 -51.68 11.49 -1.67
C GLY A 438 -52.52 12.39 -2.59
N ILE A 439 -53.85 12.19 -2.62
CA ILE A 439 -54.80 12.97 -3.43
C ILE A 439 -54.89 14.45 -3.01
N ASP A 440 -54.37 14.78 -1.83
CA ASP A 440 -54.23 16.13 -1.29
C ASP A 440 -53.02 16.88 -1.85
N LYS A 441 -52.12 16.19 -2.59
CA LYS A 441 -50.87 16.76 -3.14
C LYS A 441 -50.69 16.41 -4.61
N GLN A 442 -50.34 17.41 -5.42
CA GLN A 442 -49.98 17.23 -6.82
C GLN A 442 -48.49 17.53 -7.01
N LEU A 443 -47.74 16.57 -7.55
CA LEU A 443 -46.33 16.75 -7.85
C LEU A 443 -46.13 17.75 -9.01
N PRO A 444 -44.99 18.49 -9.04
CA PRO A 444 -44.66 19.35 -10.16
C PRO A 444 -44.70 18.57 -11.48
N GLN A 445 -45.47 19.07 -12.45
CA GLN A 445 -45.71 18.46 -13.77
C GLN A 445 -46.51 17.14 -13.80
N ALA A 446 -47.09 16.70 -12.68
CA ALA A 446 -48.01 15.56 -12.70
C ALA A 446 -49.37 15.98 -13.28
N PRO A 447 -49.99 15.16 -14.15
CA PRO A 447 -51.29 15.48 -14.75
C PRO A 447 -52.45 15.42 -13.74
N PHE A 448 -52.29 14.68 -12.64
CA PHE A 448 -53.29 14.49 -11.58
C PHE A 448 -52.64 14.46 -10.19
N PRO A 449 -53.36 14.81 -9.11
CA PRO A 449 -52.91 14.59 -7.74
C PRO A 449 -52.84 13.10 -7.39
N GLY A 450 -52.03 12.74 -6.40
CA GLY A 450 -51.80 11.35 -6.00
C GLY A 450 -50.37 10.87 -6.24
N LEU A 451 -50.17 9.56 -6.02
CA LEU A 451 -48.87 8.91 -6.22
C LEU A 451 -48.50 8.81 -7.70
N ALA A 452 -47.24 9.11 -8.03
CA ALA A 452 -46.70 8.86 -9.36
C ALA A 452 -46.62 7.34 -9.65
N PRO A 453 -46.70 6.90 -10.93
CA PRO A 453 -46.61 5.48 -11.29
C PRO A 453 -45.42 4.73 -10.66
N ALA A 454 -44.23 5.33 -10.68
CA ALA A 454 -43.05 4.75 -10.05
C ALA A 454 -43.18 4.59 -8.53
N GLN A 455 -43.92 5.48 -7.85
CA GLN A 455 -44.17 5.36 -6.42
C GLN A 455 -45.18 4.24 -6.12
N MET A 456 -46.22 4.10 -6.95
CA MET A 456 -47.20 3.01 -6.83
C MET A 456 -46.52 1.64 -6.95
N HIS A 457 -45.67 1.44 -7.97
CA HIS A 457 -44.91 0.20 -8.14
C HIS A 457 -43.95 -0.09 -6.98
N ARG A 458 -43.35 0.94 -6.35
CA ARG A 458 -42.51 0.74 -5.15
C ARG A 458 -43.34 0.25 -3.97
N VAL A 459 -44.56 0.74 -3.78
CA VAL A 459 -45.43 0.28 -2.69
C VAL A 459 -45.83 -1.19 -2.91
N CYS A 460 -46.24 -1.56 -4.13
CA CYS A 460 -46.49 -2.97 -4.49
C CYS A 460 -45.25 -3.84 -4.27
N ALA A 461 -44.07 -3.38 -4.71
CA ALA A 461 -42.81 -4.11 -4.53
C ALA A 461 -42.42 -4.33 -3.06
N MET A 462 -42.74 -3.38 -2.16
CA MET A 462 -42.52 -3.55 -0.71
C MET A 462 -43.56 -4.48 -0.07
N GLY A 463 -44.78 -4.51 -0.61
CA GLY A 463 -45.87 -5.37 -0.13
C GLY A 463 -45.74 -6.83 -0.56
N ALA A 464 -45.29 -7.10 -1.78
CA ALA A 464 -45.21 -8.46 -2.33
C ALA A 464 -44.37 -9.44 -1.48
N PRO A 465 -43.18 -9.09 -0.95
CA PRO A 465 -42.42 -9.95 -0.03
C PRO A 465 -43.21 -10.27 1.24
N LEU A 466 -43.92 -9.28 1.80
CA LEU A 466 -44.74 -9.41 3.02
C LEU A 466 -45.99 -10.28 2.81
N MET A 467 -46.51 -10.35 1.59
CA MET A 467 -47.63 -11.24 1.23
C MET A 467 -47.18 -12.66 0.85
N SER A 468 -45.93 -12.83 0.44
CA SER A 468 -45.34 -14.13 0.09
C SER A 468 -44.85 -14.92 1.31
N ALA A 469 -44.48 -14.22 2.38
CA ALA A 469 -44.31 -14.80 3.70
C ALA A 469 -45.69 -14.83 4.37
N ASP A 470 -46.08 -15.90 5.06
CA ASP A 470 -47.40 -16.09 5.71
C ASP A 470 -47.71 -15.09 6.88
N TRP A 471 -47.19 -13.87 6.80
CA TRP A 471 -47.20 -12.83 7.84
C TRP A 471 -48.29 -11.78 7.64
N TRP A 472 -49.14 -11.89 6.60
CA TRP A 472 -50.22 -10.92 6.34
C TRP A 472 -51.60 -11.47 6.70
N PRO A 473 -52.22 -11.06 7.84
CA PRO A 473 -53.52 -11.58 8.28
C PRO A 473 -54.73 -11.00 7.51
N PHE A 474 -54.52 -10.09 6.57
CA PHE A 474 -55.59 -9.32 5.91
C PHE A 474 -56.07 -9.89 4.57
N LYS A 475 -55.90 -11.19 4.31
CA LYS A 475 -56.55 -11.87 3.18
C LYS A 475 -58.08 -12.02 3.32
N VAL A 476 -58.71 -11.20 4.17
CA VAL A 476 -60.12 -11.29 4.54
C VAL A 476 -60.86 -10.02 4.08
N ASN A 477 -61.84 -10.21 3.20
CA ASN A 477 -62.96 -9.32 2.84
C ASN A 477 -62.73 -8.16 1.87
N LEU A 478 -62.37 -8.45 0.62
CA LEU A 478 -62.65 -7.54 -0.52
C LEU A 478 -63.19 -8.30 -1.75
N GLU A 479 -64.20 -9.16 -1.56
CA GLU A 479 -65.12 -9.48 -2.68
C GLU A 479 -66.23 -8.41 -2.72
N PRO A 480 -66.60 -7.88 -3.90
CA PRO A 480 -67.65 -6.88 -4.01
C PRO A 480 -69.01 -7.53 -3.73
N ALA A 481 -69.72 -7.02 -2.72
CA ALA A 481 -71.07 -7.43 -2.39
C ALA A 481 -72.00 -7.28 -3.61
N ARG A 482 -72.62 -8.38 -4.05
CA ARG A 482 -73.71 -8.36 -5.04
C ARG A 482 -74.93 -7.66 -4.43
N PRO A 483 -75.67 -6.83 -5.18
CA PRO A 483 -76.86 -6.17 -4.65
C PRO A 483 -78.06 -7.14 -4.77
N ASP A 484 -78.62 -7.57 -3.65
CA ASP A 484 -79.87 -8.33 -3.63
C ASP A 484 -81.07 -7.41 -3.38
N PHE A 485 -81.91 -7.29 -4.41
CA PHE A 485 -83.21 -6.64 -4.40
C PHE A 485 -84.28 -7.66 -3.99
N ARG A 486 -85.01 -7.42 -2.89
CA ARG A 486 -86.40 -7.88 -2.57
C ARG A 486 -86.72 -7.58 -1.10
N SER A 487 -87.49 -6.54 -0.77
CA SER A 487 -88.97 -6.45 -0.72
C SER A 487 -89.64 -7.11 0.51
N GLN A 488 -90.33 -6.23 1.26
CA GLN A 488 -91.61 -6.42 1.97
C GLN A 488 -91.68 -6.71 3.49
N GLN A 489 -92.43 -5.79 4.12
CA GLN A 489 -93.45 -5.95 5.17
C GLN A 489 -93.07 -5.85 6.67
N GLN A 490 -93.46 -4.70 7.24
CA GLN A 490 -93.94 -4.47 8.62
C GLN A 490 -95.16 -5.38 8.94
N PRO A 491 -95.53 -5.68 10.22
CA PRO A 491 -96.00 -4.61 11.13
C PRO A 491 -95.93 -4.82 12.68
N ASP A 492 -96.13 -3.70 13.38
CA ASP A 492 -96.92 -3.47 14.62
C ASP A 492 -96.65 -4.23 15.96
N ARG A 493 -96.31 -3.50 17.06
CA ARG A 493 -97.25 -2.94 18.08
C ARG A 493 -96.62 -2.66 19.47
N ARG A 494 -96.92 -1.44 19.98
CA ARG A 494 -97.32 -1.04 21.36
C ARG A 494 -96.32 -0.96 22.54
N MET A 495 -96.01 0.31 22.89
CA MET A 495 -96.46 1.09 24.08
C MET A 495 -96.03 0.73 25.53
N ARG A 496 -95.76 1.84 26.26
CA ARG A 496 -95.59 2.10 27.72
C ARG A 496 -94.15 1.92 28.23
N GLY A 497 -93.53 2.84 28.95
CA GLY A 497 -93.91 4.15 29.49
C GLY A 497 -92.78 4.64 30.43
N SER A 498 -92.62 5.97 30.53
CA SER A 498 -92.21 6.78 31.72
C SER A 498 -91.41 6.08 32.84
N SER A 499 -90.28 6.60 33.35
CA SER A 499 -90.11 7.94 33.93
C SER A 499 -88.70 8.13 34.54
N ILE A 500 -88.17 9.37 34.45
CA ILE A 500 -87.47 10.19 35.48
C ILE A 500 -86.17 9.60 36.07
N GLY A 501 -84.97 10.14 35.83
CA GLY A 501 -84.42 11.44 36.31
C GLY A 501 -83.46 11.17 37.50
N PRO A 502 -82.51 12.05 37.91
CA PRO A 502 -82.22 13.43 37.48
C PRO A 502 -81.04 13.58 36.51
#